data_AF-A0A846H669-F1
#
_entry.id   AF-A0A846H669-F1
#
_cell.length_a   1.000
_cell.length_b   1.000
_cell.length_c   1.000
_cell.angle_alpha   90.00
_cell.angle_beta   90.00
_cell.angle_gamma   90.00
#
_symmetry.space_group_name_H-M   'P 1'
#
loop_
_entity.id
_entity.type
_entity.pdbx_description
1 polymer ?
#
loop_
_entity_poly.entity_id
_entity_poly.type
_entity_poly.pdbx_seq_one_letter_code
_entity_poly.pdbx_strand_id
1 'polypeptide(L)'
;MQLIKKLLSLPQIIYFCISIIVISILFFFHNLPINAVEITNIDFIGQATLPKNITFQKTLIGGLSGITYDPKKNLYYVISDDRSKKAPARFYTLKIDLSKGKLANGDVVPVSVTTLLNENGQKFPSGETDTEGIALTSKDTVFISSEGDVNQLINPFIKEFLLSDGKEITTLPIPQKFFPDKNGKQGIRNNLAFESLTITPNEKKLFTATENALIQDGSEAKANTSSPCRILQYNLLTKQLEKEFLYQTEPVAPLLDITKHFTSGLPDLLAVDNRGNLLSLERSFTGLGFYIALFQVSLEEADDIHNIDSMKQVDIKNIKPVKKKLLLDLRKLDVLLDNIEGLTFGSKLPDGQPSLILISDNNFNSLQRTQILAFRLKMEPRLIRLLRRLVPPNFKR
;
A
#
# COMPACT_ATOMS: atom_id res chain seq x y z
N MET A 1 -54.07 50.42 12.45
CA MET A 1 -53.16 49.46 11.78
C MET A 1 -52.25 50.22 10.80
N GLN A 2 -51.08 50.66 11.24
CA GLN A 2 -50.01 51.10 10.34
C GLN A 2 -48.77 50.26 10.68
N LEU A 3 -48.66 49.10 10.05
CA LEU A 3 -47.41 48.34 10.04
C LEU A 3 -46.53 48.94 8.94
N ILE A 4 -45.50 49.67 9.39
CA ILE A 4 -44.44 50.23 8.57
C ILE A 4 -43.70 49.08 7.88
N LYS A 5 -43.84 48.95 6.55
CA LYS A 5 -42.89 48.20 5.71
C LYS A 5 -41.56 48.96 5.73
N LYS A 6 -40.68 48.64 6.68
CA LYS A 6 -39.25 49.00 6.57
C LYS A 6 -38.65 48.14 5.47
N LEU A 7 -38.66 48.63 4.23
CA LEU A 7 -37.77 48.09 3.21
C LEU A 7 -36.34 48.37 3.66
N LEU A 8 -35.49 47.35 3.58
CA LEU A 8 -34.04 47.48 3.79
C LEU A 8 -33.52 48.60 2.89
N SER A 9 -32.72 49.50 3.45
CA SER A 9 -32.07 50.55 2.64
C SER A 9 -31.10 49.89 1.64
N LEU A 10 -30.87 50.54 0.49
CA LEU A 10 -29.95 50.02 -0.54
C LEU A 10 -28.60 49.51 0.02
N PRO A 11 -27.97 50.16 1.03
CA PRO A 11 -26.76 49.64 1.69
C PRO A 11 -26.99 48.30 2.42
N GLN A 12 -28.12 48.12 3.09
CA GLN A 12 -28.43 46.88 3.83
C GLN A 12 -28.66 45.71 2.88
N ILE A 13 -29.26 45.96 1.71
CA ILE A 13 -29.39 44.96 0.64
C ILE A 13 -28.01 44.57 0.10
N ILE A 14 -27.13 45.56 -0.13
CA ILE A 14 -25.75 45.33 -0.58
C ILE A 14 -24.97 44.48 0.44
N TYR A 15 -25.00 44.83 1.73
CA TYR A 15 -24.30 44.04 2.76
C TYR A 15 -24.85 42.62 2.87
N PHE A 16 -26.17 42.43 2.79
CA PHE A 16 -26.79 41.11 2.81
C PHE A 16 -26.37 40.26 1.60
N CYS A 17 -26.37 40.83 0.39
CA CYS A 17 -25.88 40.16 -0.82
C CYS A 17 -24.39 39.83 -0.72
N ILE A 18 -23.56 40.74 -0.20
CA ILE A 18 -22.12 40.47 0.04
C ILE A 18 -21.96 39.30 1.02
N SER A 19 -22.70 39.26 2.13
CA SER A 19 -22.63 38.14 3.07
C SER A 19 -23.07 36.82 2.46
N ILE A 20 -24.11 36.79 1.62
CA ILE A 20 -24.53 35.58 0.90
C ILE A 20 -23.46 35.14 -0.11
N ILE A 21 -22.87 36.08 -0.84
CA ILE A 21 -21.77 35.80 -1.78
C ILE A 21 -20.57 35.24 -1.01
N VAL A 22 -20.19 35.85 0.12
CA VAL A 22 -19.09 35.37 0.97
C VAL A 22 -19.39 33.98 1.53
N ILE A 23 -20.59 33.74 2.04
CA ILE A 23 -21.01 32.41 2.53
C ILE A 23 -21.02 31.38 1.40
N SER A 24 -21.51 31.74 0.21
CA SER A 24 -21.56 30.84 -0.95
C SER A 24 -20.16 30.53 -1.47
N ILE A 25 -19.28 31.52 -1.49
CA ILE A 25 -17.86 31.37 -1.81
C ILE A 25 -17.17 30.48 -0.77
N LEU A 26 -17.40 30.70 0.52
CA LEU A 26 -16.87 29.85 1.60
C LEU A 26 -17.38 28.41 1.49
N PHE A 27 -18.66 28.19 1.18
CA PHE A 27 -19.23 26.86 0.93
C PHE A 27 -18.65 26.20 -0.33
N PHE A 28 -18.44 26.97 -1.39
CA PHE A 28 -17.85 26.50 -2.65
C PHE A 28 -16.38 26.09 -2.46
N PHE A 29 -15.60 26.85 -1.69
CA PHE A 29 -14.22 26.50 -1.34
C PHE A 29 -14.12 25.37 -0.30
N HIS A 30 -15.16 25.12 0.50
CA HIS A 30 -15.18 23.98 1.43
C HIS A 30 -15.28 22.63 0.69
N ASN A 31 -15.89 22.62 -0.49
CA ASN A 31 -16.17 21.41 -1.29
C ASN A 31 -15.15 21.15 -2.42
N LEU A 32 -14.03 21.88 -2.50
CA LEU A 32 -13.00 21.65 -3.51
C LEU A 32 -11.88 20.71 -2.99
N PRO A 33 -11.70 19.52 -3.59
CA PRO A 33 -10.70 18.58 -3.15
C PRO A 33 -9.32 18.94 -3.71
N ILE A 34 -8.62 19.89 -3.09
CA ILE A 34 -7.28 20.32 -3.54
C ILE A 34 -6.27 20.26 -2.39
N ASN A 35 -6.36 19.19 -1.59
CA ASN A 35 -5.45 18.92 -0.48
C ASN A 35 -4.73 17.58 -0.57
N ALA A 36 -4.95 16.81 -1.64
CA ALA A 36 -4.18 15.62 -1.91
C ALA A 36 -2.69 15.96 -1.94
N VAL A 37 -1.88 15.12 -1.30
CA VAL A 37 -0.43 15.16 -1.50
C VAL A 37 -0.18 14.84 -2.97
N GLU A 38 0.35 15.76 -3.76
CA GLU A 38 0.76 15.48 -5.14
C GLU A 38 2.25 15.12 -5.16
N ILE A 39 2.59 13.94 -5.67
CA ILE A 39 3.98 13.57 -5.96
C ILE A 39 4.28 14.06 -7.37
N THR A 40 5.21 15.01 -7.46
CA THR A 40 5.56 15.66 -8.73
C THR A 40 6.71 14.96 -9.43
N ASN A 41 7.57 14.26 -8.68
CA ASN A 41 8.68 13.51 -9.25
C ASN A 41 9.18 12.40 -8.31
N ILE A 42 9.77 11.35 -8.90
CA ILE A 42 10.47 10.26 -8.21
C ILE A 42 11.84 10.11 -8.87
N ASP A 43 12.90 10.46 -8.14
CA ASP A 43 14.29 10.38 -8.65
C ASP A 43 14.99 9.17 -8.04
N PHE A 44 15.54 8.27 -8.87
CA PHE A 44 16.34 7.14 -8.38
C PHE A 44 17.65 7.63 -7.75
N ILE A 45 17.95 7.18 -6.53
CA ILE A 45 19.14 7.60 -5.77
C ILE A 45 20.08 6.42 -5.43
N GLY A 46 19.79 5.21 -5.91
CA GLY A 46 20.72 4.09 -5.84
C GLY A 46 20.07 2.78 -5.39
N GLN A 47 20.87 1.72 -5.39
CA GLN A 47 20.47 0.39 -4.99
C GLN A 47 21.48 -0.24 -4.05
N ALA A 48 21.01 -1.19 -3.26
CA ALA A 48 21.83 -2.13 -2.51
C ALA A 48 21.32 -3.55 -2.74
N THR A 49 22.18 -4.53 -2.57
CA THR A 49 21.78 -5.95 -2.57
C THR A 49 22.38 -6.64 -1.36
N LEU A 50 21.55 -7.35 -0.61
CA LEU A 50 22.04 -8.22 0.45
C LEU A 50 22.64 -9.49 -0.19
N PRO A 51 23.79 -9.98 0.28
CA PRO A 51 24.38 -11.19 -0.29
C PRO A 51 23.44 -12.39 -0.17
N LYS A 52 23.53 -13.31 -1.14
CA LYS A 52 22.73 -14.54 -1.14
C LYS A 52 23.15 -15.45 0.01
N ASN A 53 22.20 -16.25 0.51
CA ASN A 53 22.43 -17.26 1.53
C ASN A 53 23.03 -16.74 2.85
N ILE A 54 22.89 -15.44 3.15
CA ILE A 54 23.34 -14.90 4.43
C ILE A 54 22.40 -15.38 5.54
N THR A 55 23.00 -15.81 6.64
CA THR A 55 22.26 -16.10 7.87
C THR A 55 22.52 -14.99 8.86
N PHE A 56 21.49 -14.64 9.62
CA PHE A 56 21.57 -13.65 10.68
C PHE A 56 20.76 -14.14 11.87
N GLN A 57 21.36 -14.16 13.06
CA GLN A 57 20.75 -14.73 14.28
C GLN A 57 20.11 -16.12 14.05
N LYS A 58 20.83 -17.00 13.31
CA LYS A 58 20.43 -18.39 12.97
C LYS A 58 19.22 -18.50 12.03
N THR A 59 18.79 -17.42 11.38
CA THR A 59 17.75 -17.46 10.35
C THR A 59 18.33 -17.06 9.00
N LEU A 60 17.87 -17.70 7.93
CA LEU A 60 18.23 -17.33 6.55
C LEU A 60 17.50 -16.05 6.15
N ILE A 61 18.23 -15.01 5.74
CA ILE A 61 17.62 -13.79 5.18
C ILE A 61 17.19 -14.08 3.73
N GLY A 62 15.95 -13.71 3.41
CA GLY A 62 15.30 -13.95 2.13
C GLY A 62 13.78 -13.90 2.34
N GLY A 63 13.02 -14.04 1.27
CA GLY A 63 11.56 -14.02 1.40
C GLY A 63 11.00 -12.63 1.70
N LEU A 64 11.70 -11.54 1.37
CA LEU A 64 11.40 -10.23 1.95
C LEU A 64 10.29 -9.51 1.16
N SER A 65 9.05 -9.68 1.61
CA SER A 65 7.84 -9.25 0.89
C SER A 65 7.32 -7.87 1.29
N GLY A 66 7.40 -7.48 2.57
CA GLY A 66 6.92 -6.19 3.07
C GLY A 66 7.93 -5.43 3.91
N ILE A 67 7.84 -4.09 3.91
CA ILE A 67 8.74 -3.21 4.68
C ILE A 67 7.99 -2.01 5.28
N THR A 68 8.36 -1.63 6.51
CA THR A 68 7.85 -0.41 7.17
C THR A 68 8.97 0.34 7.88
N TYR A 69 8.83 1.66 8.05
CA TYR A 69 9.86 2.54 8.60
C TYR A 69 9.47 3.16 9.93
N ASP A 70 10.38 3.10 10.88
CA ASP A 70 10.30 3.76 12.18
C ASP A 70 11.11 5.07 12.16
N PRO A 71 10.47 6.24 12.02
CA PRO A 71 11.18 7.52 12.01
C PRO A 71 11.75 7.89 13.38
N LYS A 72 11.27 7.30 14.48
CA LYS A 72 11.77 7.61 15.84
C LYS A 72 13.11 6.90 16.08
N LYS A 73 13.21 5.64 15.65
CA LYS A 73 14.43 4.82 15.83
C LYS A 73 15.35 4.84 14.62
N ASN A 74 14.89 5.37 13.48
CA ASN A 74 15.56 5.30 12.19
C ASN A 74 15.90 3.84 11.81
N LEU A 75 14.91 2.97 11.94
CA LEU A 75 14.98 1.54 11.66
C LEU A 75 13.87 1.15 10.68
N TYR A 76 14.08 0.04 9.98
CA TYR A 76 13.12 -0.54 9.07
C TYR A 76 12.77 -1.93 9.56
N TYR A 77 11.50 -2.32 9.53
CA TYR A 77 11.06 -3.67 9.84
C TYR A 77 10.60 -4.33 8.54
N VAL A 78 11.15 -5.51 8.24
CA VAL A 78 10.94 -6.22 6.97
C VAL A 78 10.45 -7.62 7.26
N ILE A 79 9.25 -7.95 6.80
CA ILE A 79 8.63 -9.26 7.03
C ILE A 79 9.14 -10.28 6.00
N SER A 80 9.22 -11.54 6.41
CA SER A 80 9.59 -12.66 5.54
C SER A 80 8.36 -13.51 5.23
N ASP A 81 8.09 -13.77 3.96
CA ASP A 81 7.05 -14.67 3.42
C ASP A 81 7.30 -16.16 3.68
N ASP A 82 8.47 -16.49 4.26
CA ASP A 82 8.82 -17.87 4.56
C ASP A 82 7.72 -18.47 5.44
N ARG A 83 7.00 -19.45 4.89
CA ARG A 83 5.88 -20.15 5.53
C ARG A 83 6.31 -21.05 6.70
N SER A 84 7.18 -20.54 7.56
CA SER A 84 7.90 -21.27 8.61
C SER A 84 8.65 -22.51 8.13
N LYS A 85 9.05 -22.56 6.84
CA LYS A 85 9.72 -23.73 6.24
C LYS A 85 11.23 -23.68 6.41
N LYS A 86 11.85 -22.49 6.36
CA LYS A 86 13.32 -22.33 6.49
C LYS A 86 13.72 -21.85 7.87
N ALA A 87 12.92 -20.99 8.50
CA ALA A 87 12.98 -20.68 9.92
C ALA A 87 11.58 -20.23 10.40
N PRO A 88 11.31 -20.12 11.71
CA PRO A 88 10.02 -19.63 12.19
C PRO A 88 9.61 -18.30 11.53
N ALA A 89 8.30 -18.08 11.37
CA ALA A 89 7.75 -16.81 10.87
C ALA A 89 8.34 -15.63 11.62
N ARG A 90 8.79 -14.61 10.91
CA ARG A 90 9.70 -13.59 11.46
C ARG A 90 9.74 -12.33 10.62
N PHE A 91 10.03 -11.21 11.27
CA PHE A 91 10.52 -10.01 10.59
C PHE A 91 11.95 -9.67 11.02
N TYR A 92 12.68 -9.04 10.12
CA TYR A 92 14.01 -8.50 10.34
C TYR A 92 13.93 -7.01 10.67
N THR A 93 14.77 -6.55 11.57
CA THR A 93 15.04 -5.13 11.74
C THR A 93 16.29 -4.78 10.96
N LEU A 94 16.20 -3.79 10.08
CA LEU A 94 17.31 -3.30 9.26
C LEU A 94 17.61 -1.83 9.60
N LYS A 95 18.85 -1.43 9.37
CA LYS A 95 19.26 -0.04 9.21
C LYS A 95 19.60 0.19 7.75
N ILE A 96 19.07 1.26 7.17
CA ILE A 96 19.38 1.71 5.80
C ILE A 96 19.95 3.11 5.91
N ASP A 97 21.24 3.28 5.56
CA ASP A 97 21.93 4.57 5.62
C ASP A 97 21.73 5.36 4.32
N LEU A 98 21.01 6.48 4.42
CA LEU A 98 20.80 7.44 3.33
C LEU A 98 21.42 8.81 3.63
N SER A 99 22.31 8.88 4.63
CA SER A 99 22.94 10.14 5.08
C SER A 99 23.74 10.85 3.98
N LYS A 100 24.22 10.10 2.97
CA LYS A 100 24.92 10.64 1.79
C LYS A 100 23.98 11.05 0.66
N GLY A 101 22.66 10.97 0.86
CA GLY A 101 21.65 11.29 -0.15
C GLY A 101 21.54 10.28 -1.30
N LYS A 102 22.15 9.10 -1.13
CA LYS A 102 22.16 7.97 -2.08
C LYS A 102 22.22 6.65 -1.32
N LEU A 103 21.85 5.56 -2.00
CA LEU A 103 21.97 4.19 -1.49
C LEU A 103 23.05 3.43 -2.25
N ALA A 104 23.94 2.74 -1.54
CA ALA A 104 24.95 1.87 -2.11
C ALA A 104 25.06 0.53 -1.35
N ASN A 105 25.77 -0.43 -1.94
CA ASN A 105 26.10 -1.68 -1.25
C ASN A 105 26.88 -1.39 0.04
N GLY A 106 26.49 -2.05 1.13
CA GLY A 106 27.03 -1.84 2.48
C GLY A 106 26.21 -0.88 3.34
N ASP A 107 25.29 -0.11 2.76
CA ASP A 107 24.43 0.82 3.51
C ASP A 107 23.21 0.14 4.16
N VAL A 108 22.94 -1.13 3.83
CA VAL A 108 21.85 -1.94 4.41
C VAL A 108 22.43 -2.97 5.37
N VAL A 109 22.06 -2.89 6.65
CA VAL A 109 22.61 -3.73 7.71
C VAL A 109 21.48 -4.36 8.55
N PRO A 110 21.44 -5.70 8.71
CA PRO A 110 20.52 -6.34 9.66
C PRO A 110 20.94 -6.07 11.11
N VAL A 111 19.95 -5.76 11.96
CA VAL A 111 20.12 -5.34 13.36
C VAL A 111 19.57 -6.38 14.33
N SER A 112 18.38 -6.92 14.06
CA SER A 112 17.76 -7.96 14.89
C SER A 112 16.76 -8.79 14.08
N VAL A 113 16.32 -9.90 14.66
CA VAL A 113 15.21 -10.73 14.15
C VAL A 113 14.18 -10.87 15.25
N THR A 114 12.91 -10.71 14.91
CA THR A 114 11.79 -10.97 15.81
C THR A 114 10.97 -12.11 15.25
N THR A 115 10.86 -13.21 16.02
CA THR A 115 9.98 -14.34 15.68
C THR A 115 8.54 -14.01 16.03
N LEU A 116 7.61 -14.28 15.12
CA LEU A 116 6.18 -14.14 15.37
C LEU A 116 5.66 -15.33 16.17
N LEU A 117 4.86 -15.04 17.18
CA LEU A 117 4.22 -16.01 18.05
C LEU A 117 2.71 -15.82 17.96
N ASN A 118 1.99 -16.93 17.87
CA ASN A 118 0.53 -16.95 17.86
C ASN A 118 -0.05 -16.53 19.23
N GLU A 119 -1.38 -16.45 19.33
CA GLU A 119 -2.11 -16.12 20.56
C GLU A 119 -1.72 -16.97 21.79
N ASN A 120 -1.27 -18.22 21.58
CA ASN A 120 -0.82 -19.13 22.63
C ASN A 120 0.66 -18.93 23.02
N GLY A 121 1.34 -17.94 22.44
CA GLY A 121 2.77 -17.69 22.64
C GLY A 121 3.68 -18.73 21.98
N GLN A 122 3.14 -19.50 21.03
CA GLN A 122 3.88 -20.52 20.30
C GLN A 122 4.27 -20.03 18.90
N LYS A 123 5.34 -20.59 18.34
CA LYS A 123 5.71 -20.34 16.95
C LYS A 123 4.60 -20.84 16.02
N PHE A 124 4.36 -20.13 14.92
CA PHE A 124 3.52 -20.64 13.85
C PHE A 124 4.08 -21.96 13.31
N PRO A 125 3.27 -23.01 13.18
CA PRO A 125 3.67 -24.24 12.52
C PRO A 125 4.08 -24.03 11.06
N SER A 126 4.93 -24.93 10.56
CA SER A 126 5.36 -24.91 9.15
C SER A 126 4.16 -25.04 8.22
N GLY A 127 4.00 -24.07 7.31
CA GLY A 127 2.95 -24.01 6.30
C GLY A 127 1.66 -23.33 6.74
N GLU A 128 1.54 -22.86 7.99
CA GLU A 128 0.29 -22.27 8.51
C GLU A 128 0.16 -20.75 8.33
N THR A 129 1.23 -20.09 7.91
CA THR A 129 1.25 -18.66 7.67
C THR A 129 2.09 -18.37 6.44
N ASP A 130 1.73 -17.30 5.75
CA ASP A 130 2.33 -16.80 4.51
C ASP A 130 2.32 -15.28 4.61
N THR A 131 3.31 -14.72 5.34
CA THR A 131 3.24 -13.33 5.81
C THR A 131 3.82 -12.35 4.81
N GLU A 132 3.06 -11.31 4.47
CA GLU A 132 3.40 -10.45 3.33
C GLU A 132 3.59 -8.97 3.70
N GLY A 133 2.54 -8.31 4.17
CA GLY A 133 2.55 -6.90 4.49
C GLY A 133 2.93 -6.66 5.94
N ILE A 134 3.58 -5.52 6.22
CA ILE A 134 3.93 -5.09 7.58
C ILE A 134 3.70 -3.59 7.75
N ALA A 135 3.03 -3.18 8.83
CA ALA A 135 2.77 -1.78 9.12
C ALA A 135 2.98 -1.46 10.61
N LEU A 136 3.92 -0.54 10.88
CA LEU A 136 4.26 -0.10 12.23
C LEU A 136 3.21 0.85 12.82
N THR A 137 2.96 0.72 14.12
CA THR A 137 2.19 1.69 14.91
C THR A 137 3.09 2.50 15.85
N SER A 138 2.61 3.65 16.31
CA SER A 138 3.29 4.48 17.29
C SER A 138 3.41 3.86 18.68
N LYS A 139 2.72 2.73 18.93
CA LYS A 139 2.67 1.98 20.20
C LYS A 139 3.68 0.84 20.27
N ASP A 140 4.70 0.84 19.40
CA ASP A 140 5.68 -0.26 19.30
C ASP A 140 5.01 -1.61 19.04
N THR A 141 4.01 -1.61 18.15
CA THR A 141 3.38 -2.82 17.60
C THR A 141 3.45 -2.78 16.07
N VAL A 142 3.32 -3.93 15.44
CA VAL A 142 3.22 -4.05 13.97
C VAL A 142 1.97 -4.84 13.62
N PHE A 143 1.21 -4.35 12.64
CA PHE A 143 0.25 -5.19 11.94
C PHE A 143 0.99 -5.96 10.85
N ILE A 144 0.61 -7.22 10.66
CA ILE A 144 1.14 -8.11 9.61
C ILE A 144 -0.03 -8.80 8.92
N SER A 145 -0.02 -8.84 7.59
CA SER A 145 -0.98 -9.60 6.80
C SER A 145 -0.42 -10.98 6.47
N SER A 146 -1.33 -11.93 6.27
CA SER A 146 -0.98 -13.20 5.65
C SER A 146 -2.02 -13.60 4.61
N GLU A 147 -1.54 -14.20 3.53
CA GLU A 147 -2.36 -14.77 2.47
C GLU A 147 -3.10 -16.04 2.89
N GLY A 148 -2.61 -16.75 3.91
CA GLY A 148 -3.07 -18.09 4.23
C GLY A 148 -2.60 -19.12 3.19
N ASP A 149 -3.40 -20.17 2.98
CA ASP A 149 -3.10 -21.22 2.01
C ASP A 149 -4.43 -21.85 1.54
N VAL A 150 -4.85 -21.51 0.33
CA VAL A 150 -6.14 -21.96 -0.22
C VAL A 150 -6.16 -23.47 -0.39
N ASN A 151 -5.02 -24.10 -0.71
CA ASN A 151 -4.94 -25.55 -0.90
C ASN A 151 -5.14 -26.30 0.42
N GLN A 152 -4.77 -25.67 1.54
CA GLN A 152 -4.94 -26.20 2.89
C GLN A 152 -6.19 -25.63 3.60
N LEU A 153 -7.00 -24.81 2.93
CA LEU A 153 -8.13 -24.07 3.50
C LEU A 153 -7.76 -23.22 4.73
N ILE A 154 -6.53 -22.68 4.72
CA ILE A 154 -6.05 -21.76 5.73
C ILE A 154 -6.49 -20.36 5.31
N ASN A 155 -7.27 -19.72 6.16
CA ASN A 155 -7.77 -18.38 5.90
C ASN A 155 -6.63 -17.35 5.96
N PRO A 156 -6.71 -16.27 5.16
CA PRO A 156 -5.84 -15.12 5.35
C PRO A 156 -6.09 -14.46 6.71
N PHE A 157 -5.12 -13.70 7.20
CA PHE A 157 -5.26 -12.92 8.43
C PHE A 157 -4.67 -11.51 8.31
N ILE A 158 -5.09 -10.63 9.22
CA ILE A 158 -4.39 -9.38 9.53
C ILE A 158 -4.27 -9.31 11.05
N LYS A 159 -3.06 -9.43 11.58
CA LYS A 159 -2.80 -9.60 13.01
C LYS A 159 -1.85 -8.51 13.52
N GLU A 160 -2.10 -8.03 14.73
CA GLU A 160 -1.21 -7.09 15.44
C GLU A 160 -0.27 -7.88 16.36
N PHE A 161 1.02 -7.55 16.33
CA PHE A 161 2.06 -8.19 17.14
C PHE A 161 2.85 -7.15 17.92
N LEU A 162 3.32 -7.51 19.12
CA LEU A 162 4.29 -6.71 19.87
C LEU A 162 5.61 -6.66 19.09
N LEU A 163 6.16 -5.46 18.91
CA LEU A 163 7.43 -5.30 18.20
C LEU A 163 8.61 -5.92 18.99
N SER A 164 8.51 -5.96 20.32
CA SER A 164 9.57 -6.40 21.23
C SER A 164 9.84 -7.89 21.18
N ASP A 165 8.81 -8.72 21.06
CA ASP A 165 8.90 -10.18 21.21
C ASP A 165 8.02 -10.95 20.21
N GLY A 166 7.31 -10.25 19.32
CA GLY A 166 6.50 -10.85 18.26
C GLY A 166 5.26 -11.57 18.77
N LYS A 167 4.82 -11.34 20.02
CA LYS A 167 3.58 -11.92 20.53
C LYS A 167 2.36 -11.29 19.89
N GLU A 168 1.44 -12.14 19.40
CA GLU A 168 0.14 -11.71 18.89
C GLU A 168 -0.68 -10.96 19.97
N ILE A 169 -1.31 -9.87 19.57
CA ILE A 169 -2.15 -8.99 20.41
C ILE A 169 -3.61 -9.09 19.99
N THR A 170 -3.89 -9.00 18.69
CA THR A 170 -5.26 -9.00 18.16
C THR A 170 -5.26 -9.49 16.71
N THR A 171 -6.41 -9.99 16.27
CA THR A 171 -6.71 -10.23 14.85
C THR A 171 -7.78 -9.24 14.40
N LEU A 172 -7.64 -8.65 13.21
CA LEU A 172 -8.71 -7.87 12.58
C LEU A 172 -9.69 -8.80 11.85
N PRO A 173 -11.01 -8.53 11.92
CA PRO A 173 -12.01 -9.38 11.27
C PRO A 173 -11.93 -9.24 9.75
N ILE A 174 -11.97 -10.36 9.03
CA ILE A 174 -11.99 -10.40 7.56
C ILE A 174 -13.34 -10.97 7.10
N PRO A 175 -14.05 -10.33 6.16
CA PRO A 175 -15.34 -10.83 5.70
C PRO A 175 -15.23 -12.22 5.05
N GLN A 176 -16.27 -13.04 5.21
CA GLN A 176 -16.29 -14.43 4.70
C GLN A 176 -16.09 -14.52 3.18
N LYS A 177 -16.41 -13.46 2.42
CA LYS A 177 -16.19 -13.41 0.96
C LYS A 177 -14.72 -13.56 0.56
N PHE A 178 -13.79 -13.31 1.48
CA PHE A 178 -12.34 -13.48 1.26
C PHE A 178 -11.84 -14.88 1.65
N PHE A 179 -12.60 -15.68 2.40
CA PHE A 179 -12.15 -16.98 2.85
C PHE A 179 -12.25 -18.03 1.73
N PRO A 180 -11.22 -18.89 1.57
CA PRO A 180 -11.28 -19.99 0.62
C PRO A 180 -12.41 -20.95 0.98
N ASP A 181 -13.15 -21.41 -0.03
CA ASP A 181 -14.17 -22.43 0.14
C ASP A 181 -13.73 -23.80 -0.40
N LYS A 182 -14.33 -24.87 0.11
CA LYS A 182 -14.00 -26.25 -0.28
C LYS A 182 -14.23 -26.54 -1.77
N ASN A 183 -15.07 -25.76 -2.45
CA ASN A 183 -15.40 -25.98 -3.86
C ASN A 183 -14.53 -25.16 -4.81
N GLY A 184 -13.64 -24.30 -4.30
CA GLY A 184 -12.78 -23.43 -5.11
C GLY A 184 -13.57 -22.42 -5.97
N LYS A 185 -14.71 -21.96 -5.47
CA LYS A 185 -15.62 -21.01 -6.15
C LYS A 185 -15.65 -19.63 -5.50
N GLN A 186 -15.09 -19.48 -4.31
CA GLN A 186 -15.08 -18.25 -3.54
C GLN A 186 -13.75 -18.04 -2.82
N GLY A 187 -13.43 -16.77 -2.58
CA GLY A 187 -12.37 -16.36 -1.69
C GLY A 187 -11.16 -15.85 -2.45
N ILE A 188 -10.10 -15.65 -1.67
CA ILE A 188 -8.77 -15.34 -2.19
C ILE A 188 -8.23 -16.46 -3.09
N ARG A 189 -7.19 -16.12 -3.84
CA ARG A 189 -6.41 -17.07 -4.63
C ARG A 189 -5.11 -17.36 -3.88
N ASN A 190 -4.58 -18.57 -4.05
CA ASN A 190 -3.32 -18.93 -3.42
C ASN A 190 -2.20 -18.07 -3.98
N ASN A 191 -1.42 -17.41 -3.12
CA ASN A 191 -0.28 -16.59 -3.49
C ASN A 191 -0.65 -15.39 -4.38
N LEU A 192 -1.86 -14.84 -4.21
CA LEU A 192 -2.36 -13.61 -4.87
C LEU A 192 -3.41 -12.88 -3.97
N ALA A 193 -3.22 -12.91 -2.65
CA ALA A 193 -4.17 -12.48 -1.63
C ALA A 193 -3.68 -11.20 -0.92
N PHE A 194 -3.71 -11.12 0.42
CA PHE A 194 -3.38 -9.90 1.16
C PHE A 194 -1.87 -9.65 1.26
N GLU A 195 -1.27 -9.16 0.17
CA GLU A 195 0.15 -8.80 0.12
C GLU A 195 0.42 -7.43 0.76
N SER A 196 -0.41 -6.44 0.45
CA SER A 196 -0.18 -5.06 0.86
C SER A 196 -0.64 -4.75 2.29
N LEU A 197 0.08 -3.88 3.02
CA LEU A 197 -0.37 -3.41 4.33
C LEU A 197 0.22 -2.06 4.71
N THR A 198 -0.63 -1.07 5.01
CA THR A 198 -0.18 0.27 5.38
C THR A 198 -1.12 0.98 6.35
N ILE A 199 -0.59 1.95 7.10
CA ILE A 199 -1.33 2.73 8.09
C ILE A 199 -1.22 4.21 7.72
N THR A 200 -2.32 4.96 7.84
CA THR A 200 -2.30 6.41 7.58
C THR A 200 -1.43 7.14 8.59
N PRO A 201 -0.80 8.28 8.23
CA PRO A 201 0.08 9.02 9.14
C PRO A 201 -0.52 9.41 10.51
N ASN A 202 -1.85 9.51 10.63
CA ASN A 202 -2.55 9.78 11.88
C ASN A 202 -3.00 8.53 12.64
N GLU A 203 -2.65 7.33 12.15
CA GLU A 203 -2.97 6.01 12.72
C GLU A 203 -4.46 5.75 12.94
N LYS A 204 -5.32 6.41 12.17
CA LYS A 204 -6.77 6.18 12.24
C LYS A 204 -7.25 5.07 11.32
N LYS A 205 -6.52 4.82 10.23
CA LYS A 205 -6.90 3.86 9.20
C LYS A 205 -5.75 2.94 8.86
N LEU A 206 -6.10 1.69 8.60
CA LEU A 206 -5.23 0.69 8.00
C LEU A 206 -5.81 0.29 6.65
N PHE A 207 -4.95 0.14 5.66
CA PHE A 207 -5.31 -0.34 4.34
C PHE A 207 -4.55 -1.62 4.02
N THR A 208 -5.23 -2.54 3.36
CA THR A 208 -4.67 -3.71 2.68
C THR A 208 -5.41 -3.87 1.35
N ALA A 209 -4.95 -4.76 0.50
CA ALA A 209 -5.62 -5.11 -0.73
C ALA A 209 -5.32 -6.54 -1.11
N THR A 210 -6.24 -7.14 -1.87
CA THR A 210 -5.92 -8.38 -2.58
C THR A 210 -4.98 -8.08 -3.73
N GLU A 211 -3.97 -8.92 -3.95
CA GLU A 211 -3.00 -8.79 -5.04
C GLU A 211 -3.69 -9.02 -6.40
N ASN A 212 -4.71 -9.89 -6.42
CA ASN A 212 -5.60 -10.13 -7.55
C ASN A 212 -7.08 -10.21 -7.15
N ALA A 213 -7.96 -10.40 -8.15
CA ALA A 213 -9.37 -10.63 -7.93
C ALA A 213 -9.66 -11.88 -7.10
N LEU A 214 -10.65 -11.77 -6.22
CA LEU A 214 -11.30 -12.94 -5.62
C LEU A 214 -11.85 -13.86 -6.71
N ILE A 215 -11.99 -15.15 -6.40
CA ILE A 215 -12.47 -16.16 -7.35
C ILE A 215 -13.84 -15.78 -7.94
N GLN A 216 -14.73 -15.27 -7.10
CA GLN A 216 -16.07 -14.86 -7.49
C GLN A 216 -16.12 -13.49 -8.20
N ASP A 217 -15.05 -12.70 -8.17
CA ASP A 217 -15.04 -11.34 -8.75
C ASP A 217 -14.59 -11.33 -10.22
N GLY A 218 -13.69 -12.23 -10.61
CA GLY A 218 -13.15 -12.22 -11.96
C GLY A 218 -11.94 -13.13 -12.11
N SER A 219 -11.23 -12.97 -13.23
CA SER A 219 -9.94 -13.63 -13.43
C SER A 219 -8.83 -12.91 -12.65
N GLU A 220 -7.82 -13.67 -12.26
CA GLU A 220 -6.48 -13.10 -11.99
C GLU A 220 -5.96 -12.34 -13.22
N ALA A 221 -4.96 -11.50 -13.00
CA ALA A 221 -4.32 -10.72 -14.04
C ALA A 221 -3.60 -11.68 -15.01
N LYS A 222 -3.73 -11.38 -16.30
CA LYS A 222 -3.07 -12.14 -17.38
C LYS A 222 -2.43 -11.15 -18.33
N ALA A 223 -1.63 -11.67 -19.26
CA ALA A 223 -1.12 -10.87 -20.37
C ALA A 223 -2.25 -10.05 -21.00
N ASN A 224 -2.06 -8.73 -21.06
CA ASN A 224 -3.03 -7.76 -21.60
C ASN A 224 -4.41 -7.73 -20.91
N THR A 225 -4.54 -8.29 -19.71
CA THR A 225 -5.81 -8.41 -18.99
C THR A 225 -5.65 -7.96 -17.53
N SER A 226 -6.39 -6.92 -17.17
CA SER A 226 -6.50 -6.42 -15.79
C SER A 226 -7.20 -7.40 -14.86
N SER A 227 -6.98 -7.25 -13.55
CA SER A 227 -7.71 -7.96 -12.50
C SER A 227 -8.40 -6.98 -11.53
N PRO A 228 -9.68 -7.22 -11.17
CA PRO A 228 -10.40 -6.41 -10.19
C PRO A 228 -9.99 -6.78 -8.75
N CYS A 229 -8.98 -6.10 -8.23
CA CYS A 229 -8.53 -6.20 -6.84
C CYS A 229 -9.45 -5.42 -5.90
N ARG A 230 -9.46 -5.78 -4.62
CA ARG A 230 -10.20 -5.06 -3.58
C ARG A 230 -9.23 -4.42 -2.59
N ILE A 231 -9.30 -3.10 -2.43
CA ILE A 231 -8.67 -2.39 -1.31
C ILE A 231 -9.63 -2.41 -0.12
N LEU A 232 -9.17 -2.83 1.05
CA LEU A 232 -9.92 -2.83 2.31
C LEU A 232 -9.45 -1.66 3.17
N GLN A 233 -10.38 -0.93 3.79
CA GLN A 233 -10.08 0.13 4.76
C GLN A 233 -10.64 -0.22 6.13
N TYR A 234 -9.75 -0.43 7.09
CA TYR A 234 -10.08 -0.62 8.50
C TYR A 234 -9.99 0.69 9.26
N ASN A 235 -10.88 0.86 10.24
CA ASN A 235 -10.75 1.87 11.28
C ASN A 235 -10.01 1.28 12.47
N LEU A 236 -8.86 1.84 12.80
CA LEU A 236 -8.00 1.31 13.87
C LEU A 236 -8.49 1.63 15.28
N LEU A 237 -9.41 2.59 15.44
CA LEU A 237 -10.06 2.84 16.72
C LEU A 237 -11.08 1.74 17.04
N THR A 238 -11.92 1.39 16.07
CA THR A 238 -12.97 0.36 16.24
C THR A 238 -12.49 -1.06 15.91
N LYS A 239 -11.35 -1.18 15.23
CA LYS A 239 -10.80 -2.43 14.67
C LYS A 239 -11.79 -3.12 13.71
N GLN A 240 -12.62 -2.36 13.02
CA GLN A 240 -13.61 -2.87 12.06
C GLN A 240 -13.30 -2.43 10.64
N LEU A 241 -13.66 -3.28 9.67
CA LEU A 241 -13.69 -2.91 8.26
C LEU A 241 -14.82 -1.88 8.04
N GLU A 242 -14.49 -0.77 7.39
CA GLU A 242 -15.48 0.29 7.11
C GLU A 242 -15.82 0.42 5.63
N LYS A 243 -14.84 0.20 4.75
CA LYS A 243 -15.00 0.39 3.30
C LYS A 243 -14.18 -0.61 2.52
N GLU A 244 -14.63 -0.89 1.31
CA GLU A 244 -13.85 -1.57 0.30
C GLU A 244 -13.89 -0.75 -1.00
N PHE A 245 -12.81 -0.76 -1.78
CA PHE A 245 -12.73 -0.02 -3.04
C PHE A 245 -12.23 -0.92 -4.17
N LEU A 246 -12.77 -0.72 -5.37
CA LEU A 246 -12.35 -1.44 -6.57
C LEU A 246 -11.04 -0.87 -7.11
N TYR A 247 -9.99 -1.68 -7.15
CA TYR A 247 -8.73 -1.39 -7.79
C TYR A 247 -8.57 -2.26 -9.04
N GLN A 248 -8.25 -1.65 -10.18
CA GLN A 248 -7.98 -2.39 -11.42
C GLN A 248 -6.48 -2.35 -11.70
N THR A 249 -5.83 -3.50 -11.83
CA THR A 249 -4.43 -3.56 -12.26
C THR A 249 -4.27 -3.08 -13.70
N GLU A 250 -3.11 -2.54 -14.07
CA GLU A 250 -2.79 -2.24 -15.47
C GLU A 250 -2.64 -3.54 -16.26
N PRO A 251 -3.18 -3.60 -17.50
CA PRO A 251 -2.89 -4.70 -18.39
C PRO A 251 -1.44 -4.58 -18.89
N VAL A 252 -0.64 -5.60 -18.64
CA VAL A 252 0.77 -5.63 -19.05
C VAL A 252 0.95 -6.62 -20.20
N ALA A 253 1.58 -6.14 -21.28
CA ALA A 253 1.98 -6.99 -22.39
C ALA A 253 3.29 -7.72 -22.03
N PRO A 254 3.39 -9.04 -22.29
CA PRO A 254 4.65 -9.75 -22.16
C PRO A 254 5.65 -9.20 -23.18
N LEU A 255 6.94 -9.11 -22.80
CA LEU A 255 7.98 -8.65 -23.72
C LEU A 255 8.18 -9.67 -24.87
N LEU A 256 8.22 -10.95 -24.51
CA LEU A 256 8.32 -12.12 -25.39
C LEU A 256 7.65 -13.30 -24.68
N ASP A 257 6.71 -13.99 -25.33
CA ASP A 257 5.97 -15.12 -24.75
C ASP A 257 6.72 -16.46 -24.93
N ILE A 258 7.94 -16.54 -24.39
CA ILE A 258 8.81 -17.72 -24.55
C ILE A 258 8.53 -18.76 -23.46
N THR A 259 8.33 -18.31 -22.21
CA THR A 259 8.21 -19.20 -21.05
C THR A 259 6.77 -19.54 -20.69
N LYS A 260 5.77 -18.85 -21.28
CA LYS A 260 4.34 -18.90 -20.93
C LYS A 260 4.05 -18.65 -19.44
N HIS A 261 5.04 -18.21 -18.66
CA HIS A 261 4.88 -17.90 -17.26
C HIS A 261 4.72 -16.39 -17.10
N PHE A 262 3.51 -15.99 -16.73
CA PHE A 262 3.13 -14.61 -16.47
C PHE A 262 2.44 -14.57 -15.12
N THR A 263 2.91 -13.72 -14.23
CA THR A 263 2.19 -13.34 -13.01
C THR A 263 2.16 -11.82 -12.94
N SER A 264 1.09 -11.26 -12.38
CA SER A 264 0.94 -9.83 -12.19
C SER A 264 -0.01 -9.55 -11.05
N GLY A 265 0.24 -8.48 -10.31
CA GLY A 265 -0.63 -8.09 -9.21
C GLY A 265 -0.28 -6.75 -8.60
N LEU A 266 -1.02 -6.43 -7.53
CA LEU A 266 -0.84 -5.32 -6.61
C LEU A 266 -0.14 -5.80 -5.32
N PRO A 267 1.20 -5.94 -5.31
CA PRO A 267 1.90 -6.45 -4.15
C PRO A 267 1.86 -5.51 -2.94
N ASP A 268 1.95 -4.19 -3.14
CA ASP A 268 1.98 -3.28 -1.97
C ASP A 268 1.35 -1.91 -2.18
N LEU A 269 0.95 -1.31 -1.06
CA LEU A 269 0.30 -0.01 -0.93
C LEU A 269 1.00 0.78 0.18
N LEU A 270 1.18 2.09 -0.02
CA LEU A 270 1.69 3.00 1.01
C LEU A 270 0.79 4.22 1.16
N ALA A 271 0.23 4.42 2.36
CA ALA A 271 -0.56 5.61 2.65
C ALA A 271 0.33 6.86 2.69
N VAL A 272 0.10 7.80 1.77
CA VAL A 272 0.88 9.06 1.71
C VAL A 272 0.23 10.20 2.49
N ASP A 273 -1.05 10.09 2.82
CA ASP A 273 -1.78 11.01 3.68
C ASP A 273 -2.95 10.36 4.41
N ASN A 274 -3.77 11.19 5.08
CA ASN A 274 -4.91 10.76 5.89
C ASN A 274 -6.26 10.79 5.13
N ARG A 275 -6.27 11.10 3.83
CA ARG A 275 -7.49 11.30 3.02
C ARG A 275 -7.75 10.17 2.02
N GLY A 276 -6.91 9.14 2.00
CA GLY A 276 -7.02 8.06 1.04
C GLY A 276 -6.24 8.34 -0.25
N ASN A 277 -5.13 9.08 -0.16
CA ASN A 277 -4.11 9.04 -1.21
C ASN A 277 -3.07 7.98 -0.83
N LEU A 278 -2.82 7.06 -1.76
CA LEU A 278 -1.88 5.96 -1.60
C LEU A 278 -0.83 6.02 -2.73
N LEU A 279 0.32 5.41 -2.51
CA LEU A 279 1.15 4.86 -3.57
C LEU A 279 0.80 3.40 -3.74
N SER A 280 0.64 2.93 -4.97
CA SER A 280 0.60 1.50 -5.28
C SER A 280 1.84 1.08 -6.04
N LEU A 281 2.30 -0.12 -5.74
CA LEU A 281 3.28 -0.86 -6.51
C LEU A 281 2.53 -1.93 -7.29
N GLU A 282 2.59 -1.88 -8.62
CA GLU A 282 2.18 -3.00 -9.46
C GLU A 282 3.42 -3.70 -10.01
N ARG A 283 3.40 -5.03 -10.00
CA ARG A 283 4.49 -5.88 -10.47
C ARG A 283 3.95 -6.93 -11.40
N SER A 284 4.68 -7.21 -12.49
CA SER A 284 4.44 -8.36 -13.35
C SER A 284 5.73 -9.06 -13.72
N PHE A 285 5.78 -10.38 -13.59
CA PHE A 285 6.78 -11.19 -14.25
C PHE A 285 6.33 -11.47 -15.69
N THR A 286 7.13 -11.06 -16.67
CA THR A 286 6.78 -11.10 -18.10
C THR A 286 7.47 -12.24 -18.86
N GLY A 287 7.99 -13.24 -18.14
CA GLY A 287 8.72 -14.38 -18.68
C GLY A 287 10.24 -14.18 -18.85
N LEU A 288 10.68 -12.95 -19.12
CA LEU A 288 12.10 -12.60 -19.26
C LEU A 288 12.62 -11.63 -18.19
N GLY A 289 11.72 -11.05 -17.41
CA GLY A 289 12.05 -10.06 -16.39
C GLY A 289 10.80 -9.39 -15.83
N PHE A 290 11.00 -8.38 -15.00
CA PHE A 290 9.93 -7.71 -14.27
C PHE A 290 9.51 -6.40 -14.94
N TYR A 291 8.20 -6.23 -15.11
CA TYR A 291 7.56 -4.93 -15.23
C TYR A 291 7.18 -4.47 -13.82
N ILE A 292 7.60 -3.27 -13.44
CA ILE A 292 7.28 -2.72 -12.11
C ILE A 292 6.94 -1.25 -12.28
N ALA A 293 5.80 -0.84 -11.72
CA ALA A 293 5.31 0.52 -11.84
C ALA A 293 4.78 1.05 -10.51
N LEU A 294 5.06 2.32 -10.26
CA LEU A 294 4.53 3.07 -9.13
C LEU A 294 3.42 3.99 -9.61
N PHE A 295 2.26 3.93 -8.96
CA PHE A 295 1.14 4.81 -9.21
C PHE A 295 0.80 5.62 -7.97
N GLN A 296 0.33 6.84 -8.17
CA GLN A 296 -0.42 7.56 -7.17
C GLN A 296 -1.89 7.20 -7.30
N VAL A 297 -2.52 6.78 -6.20
CA VAL A 297 -3.91 6.34 -6.14
C VAL A 297 -4.71 7.27 -5.25
N SER A 298 -5.95 7.60 -5.64
CA SER A 298 -6.91 8.33 -4.81
C SER A 298 -8.22 7.56 -4.66
N LEU A 299 -8.67 7.44 -3.42
CA LEU A 299 -9.93 6.81 -3.03
C LEU A 299 -11.12 7.80 -2.97
N GLU A 300 -10.89 9.09 -3.18
CA GLU A 300 -11.85 10.17 -2.84
C GLU A 300 -13.18 10.09 -3.59
N GLU A 301 -13.17 9.65 -4.85
CA GLU A 301 -14.36 9.52 -5.70
C GLU A 301 -14.75 8.07 -5.99
N ALA A 302 -14.00 7.11 -5.43
CA ALA A 302 -14.23 5.69 -5.63
C ALA A 302 -15.50 5.27 -4.88
N ASP A 303 -16.28 4.38 -5.50
CA ASP A 303 -17.45 3.82 -4.86
C ASP A 303 -17.05 2.81 -3.79
N ASP A 304 -17.85 2.77 -2.73
CA ASP A 304 -17.70 1.80 -1.66
C ASP A 304 -18.39 0.49 -2.03
N ILE A 305 -17.60 -0.58 -2.16
CA ILE A 305 -18.03 -1.89 -2.65
C ILE A 305 -18.12 -2.94 -1.53
N HIS A 306 -18.01 -2.56 -0.25
CA HIS A 306 -17.91 -3.55 0.84
C HIS A 306 -19.14 -4.46 0.97
N ASN A 307 -20.32 -3.97 0.57
CA ASN A 307 -21.56 -4.75 0.56
C ASN A 307 -21.76 -5.60 -0.71
N ILE A 308 -20.81 -5.59 -1.64
CA ILE A 308 -20.85 -6.41 -2.87
C ILE A 308 -20.04 -7.67 -2.61
N ASP A 309 -20.71 -8.82 -2.56
CA ASP A 309 -20.05 -10.12 -2.29
C ASP A 309 -19.32 -10.69 -3.51
N SER A 310 -19.84 -10.39 -4.71
CA SER A 310 -19.23 -10.78 -5.98
C SER A 310 -19.43 -9.69 -7.03
N MET A 311 -18.35 -9.32 -7.74
CA MET A 311 -18.42 -8.38 -8.86
C MET A 311 -19.26 -8.88 -10.05
N LYS A 312 -19.61 -10.18 -10.09
CA LYS A 312 -20.52 -10.74 -11.10
C LYS A 312 -21.99 -10.45 -10.82
N GLN A 313 -22.35 -10.01 -9.61
CA GLN A 313 -23.72 -9.68 -9.23
C GLN A 313 -24.15 -8.27 -9.68
N VAL A 314 -23.20 -7.47 -10.14
CA VAL A 314 -23.37 -6.06 -10.50
C VAL A 314 -22.72 -5.80 -11.85
N ASP A 315 -23.15 -4.74 -12.54
CA ASP A 315 -22.40 -4.26 -13.70
C ASP A 315 -21.20 -3.45 -13.20
N ILE A 316 -20.01 -4.05 -13.25
CA ILE A 316 -18.75 -3.44 -12.80
C ILE A 316 -18.45 -2.11 -13.51
N LYS A 317 -19.00 -1.86 -14.71
CA LYS A 317 -18.84 -0.59 -15.44
C LYS A 317 -19.53 0.58 -14.75
N ASN A 318 -20.50 0.31 -13.89
CA ASN A 318 -21.21 1.32 -13.11
C ASN A 318 -20.54 1.62 -11.76
N ILE A 319 -19.51 0.85 -11.39
CA ILE A 319 -18.70 1.11 -10.20
C ILE A 319 -17.57 2.06 -10.60
N LYS A 320 -17.43 3.19 -9.91
CA LYS A 320 -16.26 4.06 -10.03
C LYS A 320 -15.09 3.41 -9.30
N PRO A 321 -14.07 2.87 -10.02
CA PRO A 321 -12.86 2.36 -9.37
C PRO A 321 -12.05 3.53 -8.81
N VAL A 322 -11.02 3.20 -8.04
CA VAL A 322 -10.03 4.19 -7.61
C VAL A 322 -9.38 4.88 -8.80
N LYS A 323 -9.06 6.17 -8.64
CA LYS A 323 -8.30 6.90 -9.66
C LYS A 323 -6.83 6.64 -9.46
N LYS A 324 -6.09 6.35 -10.54
CA LYS A 324 -4.65 6.16 -10.50
C LYS A 324 -3.91 6.99 -11.55
N LYS A 325 -2.70 7.41 -11.20
CA LYS A 325 -1.77 8.19 -12.05
C LYS A 325 -0.41 7.52 -12.00
N LEU A 326 0.09 7.05 -13.14
CA LEU A 326 1.45 6.51 -13.24
C LEU A 326 2.47 7.58 -12.84
N LEU A 327 3.36 7.26 -11.91
CA LEU A 327 4.46 8.12 -11.49
C LEU A 327 5.78 7.66 -12.10
N LEU A 328 6.05 6.36 -12.05
CA LEU A 328 7.31 5.79 -12.53
C LEU A 328 7.11 4.36 -13.04
N ASP A 329 7.61 4.10 -14.25
CA ASP A 329 7.87 2.75 -14.75
C ASP A 329 9.35 2.45 -14.48
N LEU A 330 9.63 1.47 -13.62
CA LEU A 330 10.99 1.18 -13.15
C LEU A 330 11.88 0.62 -14.26
N ARG A 331 11.33 0.15 -15.38
CA ARG A 331 12.14 -0.28 -16.54
C ARG A 331 12.91 0.87 -17.18
N LYS A 332 12.55 2.12 -16.86
CA LYS A 332 13.28 3.33 -17.29
C LYS A 332 14.57 3.55 -16.49
N LEU A 333 14.81 2.77 -15.44
CA LEU A 333 16.02 2.84 -14.64
C LEU A 333 17.12 1.98 -15.27
N ASP A 334 18.36 2.44 -15.17
CA ASP A 334 19.54 1.64 -15.56
C ASP A 334 19.95 0.66 -14.44
N VAL A 335 19.00 -0.18 -14.02
CA VAL A 335 19.21 -1.24 -13.04
C VAL A 335 18.43 -2.48 -13.44
N LEU A 336 19.04 -3.66 -13.27
CA LEU A 336 18.34 -4.92 -13.44
C LEU A 336 17.35 -5.09 -12.28
N LEU A 337 16.05 -5.16 -12.57
CA LEU A 337 14.98 -5.33 -11.59
C LEU A 337 14.85 -6.78 -11.14
N ASP A 338 14.42 -6.97 -9.89
CA ASP A 338 14.04 -8.26 -9.31
C ASP A 338 12.57 -8.24 -8.85
N ASN A 339 12.14 -9.25 -8.09
CA ASN A 339 10.76 -9.39 -7.60
C ASN A 339 10.39 -8.34 -6.52
N ILE A 340 10.35 -7.05 -6.88
CA ILE A 340 10.05 -5.94 -5.96
C ILE A 340 8.60 -6.03 -5.50
N GLU A 341 8.39 -6.23 -4.21
CA GLU A 341 7.07 -6.47 -3.64
C GLU A 341 6.73 -5.54 -2.46
N GLY A 342 7.71 -4.98 -1.75
CA GLY A 342 7.44 -4.05 -0.65
C GLY A 342 7.86 -2.62 -0.95
N LEU A 343 7.13 -1.62 -0.42
CA LEU A 343 7.53 -0.22 -0.39
C LEU A 343 7.29 0.48 0.96
N THR A 344 8.14 1.45 1.29
CA THR A 344 7.92 2.33 2.44
C THR A 344 8.57 3.69 2.25
N PHE A 345 8.16 4.68 3.03
CA PHE A 345 8.96 5.89 3.18
C PHE A 345 10.25 5.55 3.93
N GLY A 346 11.35 6.25 3.64
CA GLY A 346 12.57 6.14 4.42
C GLY A 346 12.92 7.43 5.18
N SER A 347 14.12 7.43 5.74
CA SER A 347 14.70 8.60 6.39
C SER A 347 14.76 9.79 5.43
N LYS A 348 14.54 11.01 5.94
CA LYS A 348 14.72 12.23 5.15
C LYS A 348 16.14 12.29 4.60
N LEU A 349 16.25 12.69 3.35
CA LEU A 349 17.53 12.93 2.68
C LEU A 349 18.16 14.23 3.18
N PRO A 350 19.45 14.48 2.90
CA PRO A 350 20.15 15.71 3.33
C PRO A 350 19.50 17.02 2.85
N ASP A 351 18.76 16.97 1.74
CA ASP A 351 17.99 18.09 1.20
C ASP A 351 16.61 18.27 1.86
N GLY A 352 16.28 17.44 2.86
CA GLY A 352 15.02 17.45 3.59
C GLY A 352 13.86 16.73 2.90
N GLN A 353 14.05 16.26 1.66
CA GLN A 353 13.03 15.51 0.93
C GLN A 353 12.83 14.11 1.53
N PRO A 354 11.61 13.55 1.47
CA PRO A 354 11.38 12.17 1.84
C PRO A 354 12.04 11.22 0.84
N SER A 355 12.53 10.08 1.33
CA SER A 355 12.91 8.97 0.48
C SER A 355 11.80 7.94 0.38
N LEU A 356 11.81 7.16 -0.70
CA LEU A 356 11.01 5.96 -0.89
C LEU A 356 11.97 4.77 -1.02
N ILE A 357 11.67 3.69 -0.31
CA ILE A 357 12.44 2.45 -0.30
C ILE A 357 11.56 1.35 -0.85
N LEU A 358 12.08 0.63 -1.83
CA LEU A 358 11.46 -0.55 -2.42
C LEU A 358 12.35 -1.76 -2.11
N ILE A 359 11.75 -2.92 -1.84
CA ILE A 359 12.47 -4.16 -1.53
C ILE A 359 11.95 -5.32 -2.37
N SER A 360 12.85 -6.21 -2.80
CA SER A 360 12.47 -7.44 -3.48
C SER A 360 12.49 -8.64 -2.56
N ASP A 361 11.47 -9.45 -2.76
CA ASP A 361 11.53 -10.84 -2.39
C ASP A 361 12.49 -11.57 -3.34
N ASN A 362 13.26 -12.50 -2.80
CA ASN A 362 14.12 -13.36 -3.60
C ASN A 362 13.54 -14.77 -3.77
N ASN A 363 12.33 -15.06 -3.28
CA ASN A 363 11.68 -16.37 -3.24
C ASN A 363 12.57 -17.48 -2.63
N PHE A 364 13.65 -17.11 -1.93
CA PHE A 364 14.79 -17.98 -1.63
C PHE A 364 15.36 -18.74 -2.84
N ASN A 365 15.22 -18.17 -4.04
CA ASN A 365 15.68 -18.68 -5.31
C ASN A 365 17.10 -18.16 -5.62
N SER A 366 17.97 -19.05 -6.08
CA SER A 366 19.37 -18.71 -6.38
C SER A 366 19.55 -17.75 -7.57
N LEU A 367 18.54 -17.56 -8.41
CA LEU A 367 18.57 -16.62 -9.54
C LEU A 367 18.13 -15.21 -9.15
N GLN A 368 17.29 -15.08 -8.12
CA GLN A 368 16.78 -13.79 -7.64
C GLN A 368 17.69 -13.19 -6.56
N ARG A 369 17.53 -11.90 -6.30
CA ARG A 369 18.33 -11.13 -5.35
C ARG A 369 17.42 -10.50 -4.31
N THR A 370 17.95 -10.30 -3.11
CA THR A 370 17.37 -9.39 -2.12
C THR A 370 17.86 -7.98 -2.44
N GLN A 371 17.16 -7.31 -3.34
CA GLN A 371 17.45 -5.98 -3.87
C GLN A 371 16.68 -4.92 -3.07
N ILE A 372 17.34 -3.81 -2.77
CA ILE A 372 16.74 -2.62 -2.19
C ILE A 372 16.99 -1.47 -3.15
N LEU A 373 15.94 -0.76 -3.53
CA LEU A 373 16.00 0.44 -4.36
C LEU A 373 15.61 1.64 -3.51
N ALA A 374 16.33 2.75 -3.65
CA ALA A 374 16.01 4.00 -2.99
C ALA A 374 15.72 5.11 -4.00
N PHE A 375 14.73 5.93 -3.67
CA PHE A 375 14.32 7.08 -4.47
C PHE A 375 14.20 8.33 -3.59
N ARG A 376 14.42 9.49 -4.18
CA ARG A 376 14.01 10.79 -3.65
C ARG A 376 12.61 11.10 -4.16
N LEU A 377 11.69 11.43 -3.25
CA LEU A 377 10.36 11.89 -3.59
C LEU A 377 10.29 13.41 -3.56
N LYS A 378 9.87 14.02 -4.67
CA LYS A 378 9.49 15.43 -4.70
C LYS A 378 7.98 15.52 -4.54
N MET A 379 7.56 16.07 -3.41
CA MET A 379 6.16 16.34 -3.11
C MET A 379 5.89 17.82 -3.35
N GLU A 380 4.68 18.15 -3.79
CA GLU A 380 4.28 19.55 -3.94
C GLU A 380 4.42 20.30 -2.59
N PRO A 381 5.08 21.47 -2.57
CA PRO A 381 5.26 22.25 -1.35
C PRO A 381 3.94 22.54 -0.64
N ARG A 382 3.94 22.47 0.69
CA ARG A 382 2.75 22.77 1.52
C ARG A 382 2.18 24.17 1.23
N LEU A 383 3.03 25.15 0.93
CA LEU A 383 2.60 26.50 0.56
C LEU A 383 1.84 26.52 -0.77
N ILE A 384 2.32 25.80 -1.79
CA ILE A 384 1.62 25.74 -3.08
C ILE A 384 0.28 25.00 -2.93
N ARG A 385 0.25 23.91 -2.14
CA ARG A 385 -0.99 23.23 -1.74
C ARG A 385 -1.96 24.17 -1.02
N LEU A 386 -1.45 25.02 -0.13
CA LEU A 386 -2.25 26.03 0.57
C LEU A 386 -2.76 27.12 -0.39
N LEU A 387 -1.92 27.61 -1.29
CA LEU A 387 -2.27 28.63 -2.29
C LEU A 387 -3.29 28.11 -3.30
N ARG A 388 -3.21 26.84 -3.71
CA ARG A 388 -4.26 26.19 -4.52
C ARG A 388 -5.63 26.20 -3.83
N ARG A 389 -5.71 26.33 -2.50
CA ARG A 389 -6.99 26.52 -1.79
C ARG A 389 -7.59 27.91 -1.99
N LEU A 390 -6.77 28.89 -2.36
CA LEU A 390 -7.18 30.29 -2.51
C LEU A 390 -7.49 30.67 -3.95
N VAL A 391 -7.11 29.83 -4.93
CA VAL A 391 -7.34 30.07 -6.36
C VAL A 391 -8.51 29.21 -6.86
N PRO A 392 -9.58 29.80 -7.40
CA PRO A 392 -10.68 29.05 -8.01
C PRO A 392 -10.18 28.16 -9.17
N PRO A 393 -10.72 26.95 -9.34
CA PRO A 393 -10.25 25.99 -10.36
C PRO A 393 -10.41 26.47 -11.81
N ASN A 394 -11.11 27.57 -12.08
CA ASN A 394 -11.39 28.07 -13.42
C ASN A 394 -10.26 28.91 -14.06
N PHE A 395 -9.07 28.97 -13.46
CA PHE A 395 -7.90 29.62 -14.07
C PHE A 395 -6.86 28.60 -14.54
N LYS A 396 -7.24 27.75 -15.49
CA LYS A 396 -6.30 27.10 -16.42
C LYS A 396 -6.93 27.14 -17.82
N ARG A 397 -6.53 28.13 -18.61
CA ARG A 397 -6.66 28.12 -20.07
C ARG A 397 -5.32 27.67 -20.65
#